data_AF-A0A2E2WB62-F1
#
_entry.id   AF-A0A2E2WB62-F1
#
_cell.length_a   1.000
_cell.length_b   1.000
_cell.length_c   1.000
_cell.angle_alpha   90.00
_cell.angle_beta   90.00
_cell.angle_gamma   90.00
#
_symmetry.space_group_name_H-M   'P 1'
#
loop_
_entity.id
_entity.type
_entity.pdbx_description
1 polymer ?
#
loop_
_entity_poly.entity_id
_entity_poly.type
_entity_poly.pdbx_seq_one_letter_code
_entity_poly.pdbx_strand_id
1 'polypeptide(L)'
;MDPNQWSMLIDSIAVLLAISGVVLGYVLYKKQRRDNSEDAFSFFQSSLPELEQSIALAIVDLKEFTDSLDLDNFVNPILSASLNDSFLNKINLVDLNRYYVRERSEELPSFKQLLVDSNFFGDYHSYITQEINDFRTNYLHKKEELQKDTDKTVSLATEMVQMKTKIKGVLEKDIAKFEAVLENIRELI
;
A
#
# COMPACT_ATOMS: atom_id res chain seq x y z
N MET A 1 -26.37 -55.66 36.53
CA MET A 1 -25.63 -54.39 36.71
C MET A 1 -26.44 -53.51 37.62
N ASP A 2 -25.83 -53.02 38.69
CA ASP A 2 -26.49 -52.13 39.66
C ASP A 2 -26.67 -50.73 39.05
N PRO A 3 -27.68 -49.93 39.45
CA PRO A 3 -27.92 -48.58 38.91
C PRO A 3 -26.70 -47.66 38.98
N ASN A 4 -25.87 -47.81 40.02
CA ASN A 4 -24.61 -47.06 40.17
C ASN A 4 -23.57 -47.41 39.08
N GLN A 5 -23.52 -48.66 38.63
CA GLN A 5 -22.63 -49.07 37.54
C GLN A 5 -23.08 -48.52 36.20
N TRP A 6 -24.40 -48.42 35.97
CA TRP A 6 -24.97 -47.78 34.79
C TRP A 6 -24.71 -46.28 34.75
N SER A 7 -24.86 -45.58 35.88
CA SER A 7 -24.53 -44.16 35.98
C SER A 7 -23.06 -43.91 35.67
N MET A 8 -22.15 -44.67 36.29
CA MET A 8 -20.70 -44.53 36.05
C MET A 8 -20.32 -44.78 34.58
N LEU A 9 -20.99 -45.72 33.90
CA LEU A 9 -20.77 -46.02 32.48
C LEU A 9 -21.23 -44.87 31.59
N ILE A 10 -22.43 -44.33 31.85
CA ILE A 10 -22.99 -43.19 31.11
C ILE A 10 -22.12 -41.95 31.32
N ASP A 11 -21.69 -41.67 32.54
CA ASP A 11 -20.82 -40.54 32.87
C ASP A 11 -19.45 -40.67 32.19
N SER A 12 -18.88 -41.88 32.16
CA SER A 12 -17.62 -42.17 31.46
C SER A 12 -17.74 -41.96 29.95
N ILE A 13 -18.85 -42.41 29.34
CA ILE A 13 -19.14 -42.18 27.91
C ILE A 13 -19.31 -40.70 27.63
N ALA A 14 -20.02 -39.97 28.48
CA ALA A 14 -20.21 -38.52 28.35
C ALA A 14 -18.87 -37.77 28.39
N VAL A 15 -17.96 -38.14 29.30
CA VAL A 15 -16.61 -37.57 29.38
C VAL A 15 -15.80 -37.89 28.12
N LEU A 16 -15.84 -39.12 27.62
CA LEU A 16 -15.14 -39.50 26.39
C LEU A 16 -15.66 -38.76 25.16
N LEU A 17 -16.98 -38.58 25.06
CA LEU A 17 -17.62 -37.79 24.00
C LEU A 17 -17.24 -36.31 24.10
N ALA A 18 -17.20 -35.75 25.31
CA ALA A 18 -16.77 -34.37 25.54
C ALA A 18 -15.31 -34.16 25.12
N ILE A 19 -14.40 -35.06 25.53
CA ILE A 19 -12.98 -35.02 25.13
C ILE A 19 -12.86 -35.13 23.60
N SER A 20 -13.58 -36.07 22.99
CA SER A 20 -13.57 -36.26 21.54
C SER A 20 -14.09 -35.02 20.80
N GLY A 21 -15.15 -34.39 21.32
CA GLY A 21 -15.70 -33.14 20.79
C GLY A 21 -14.69 -31.99 20.84
N VAL A 22 -13.96 -31.86 21.95
CA VAL A 22 -12.89 -30.85 22.09
C VAL A 22 -11.75 -31.11 21.10
N VAL A 23 -11.32 -32.37 20.95
CA VAL A 23 -10.26 -32.74 19.99
C VAL A 23 -10.70 -32.44 18.56
N LEU A 24 -11.92 -32.83 18.17
CA LEU A 24 -12.47 -32.54 16.85
C LEU A 24 -12.59 -31.02 16.62
N GLY A 25 -13.09 -30.27 17.60
CA GLY A 25 -13.16 -28.82 17.55
C GLY A 25 -11.79 -28.18 17.35
N TYR A 26 -10.76 -28.65 18.06
CA TYR A 26 -9.40 -28.18 17.89
C TYR A 26 -8.83 -28.49 16.49
N VAL A 27 -9.06 -29.70 15.97
CA VAL A 27 -8.61 -30.09 14.62
C VAL A 27 -9.29 -29.23 13.55
N LEU A 28 -10.61 -29.04 13.65
CA LEU A 28 -11.37 -28.18 12.73
C LEU A 28 -10.92 -26.73 12.81
N TYR A 29 -10.71 -26.21 14.01
CA TYR A 29 -10.18 -24.86 14.21
C TYR A 29 -8.80 -24.68 13.57
N LYS A 30 -7.89 -25.66 13.75
CA LYS A 30 -6.56 -25.62 13.16
C LYS A 30 -6.63 -25.66 11.63
N LYS A 31 -7.52 -26.48 11.06
CA LYS A 31 -7.75 -26.55 9.62
C LYS A 31 -8.29 -25.21 9.09
N GLN A 32 -9.38 -24.71 9.66
CA GLN A 32 -9.98 -23.43 9.26
C GLN A 32 -8.96 -22.29 9.31
N ARG A 33 -8.14 -22.23 10.36
CA ARG A 33 -7.10 -21.20 10.49
C ARG A 33 -6.02 -21.30 9.42
N ARG A 34 -5.71 -22.51 8.95
CA ARG A 34 -4.81 -22.72 7.82
C ARG A 34 -5.47 -22.30 6.50
N ASP A 35 -6.69 -22.74 6.26
CA ASP A 35 -7.44 -22.42 5.04
C ASP A 35 -7.59 -20.89 4.90
N ASN A 36 -7.99 -20.18 5.97
CA ASN A 36 -8.07 -18.71 5.97
C ASN A 36 -6.72 -18.03 5.65
N SER A 37 -5.60 -18.59 6.10
CA SER A 37 -4.26 -18.03 5.79
C SER A 37 -3.87 -18.26 4.34
N GLU A 38 -4.27 -19.39 3.75
CA GLU A 38 -4.07 -19.69 2.33
C GLU A 38 -4.94 -18.78 1.45
N ASP A 39 -6.21 -18.57 1.83
CA ASP A 39 -7.12 -17.66 1.12
C ASP A 39 -6.63 -16.21 1.15
N ALA A 40 -6.17 -15.73 2.32
CA ALA A 40 -5.61 -14.39 2.46
C ALA A 40 -4.35 -14.21 1.59
N PHE A 41 -3.50 -15.23 1.51
CA PHE A 41 -2.32 -15.23 0.65
C PHE A 41 -2.69 -15.25 -0.83
N SER A 42 -3.63 -16.10 -1.24
CA SER A 42 -4.12 -16.19 -2.61
C SER A 42 -4.70 -14.85 -3.08
N PHE A 43 -5.54 -14.22 -2.25
CA PHE A 43 -6.09 -12.90 -2.53
C PHE A 43 -4.99 -11.84 -2.67
N PHE A 44 -4.04 -11.81 -1.72
CA PHE A 44 -2.89 -10.89 -1.76
C PHE A 44 -2.08 -11.06 -3.05
N GLN A 45 -1.68 -12.29 -3.37
CA GLN A 45 -0.94 -12.62 -4.58
C GLN A 45 -1.67 -12.21 -5.86
N SER A 46 -2.98 -12.47 -5.93
CA SER A 46 -3.79 -12.07 -7.09
C SER A 46 -3.88 -10.55 -7.27
N SER A 47 -3.66 -9.79 -6.21
CA SER A 47 -3.78 -8.33 -6.20
C SER A 47 -2.43 -7.62 -6.42
N LEU A 48 -1.30 -8.32 -6.26
CA LEU A 48 0.04 -7.76 -6.46
C LEU A 48 0.29 -7.24 -7.89
N PRO A 49 -0.10 -7.94 -8.98
CA PRO A 49 0.13 -7.45 -10.33
C PRO A 49 -0.60 -6.13 -10.64
N GLU A 50 -1.83 -5.97 -10.13
CA GLU A 50 -2.59 -4.72 -10.29
C GLU A 50 -1.93 -3.58 -9.52
N LEU A 51 -1.44 -3.84 -8.30
CA LEU A 51 -0.69 -2.86 -7.52
C LEU A 51 0.63 -2.48 -8.19
N GLU A 52 1.37 -3.47 -8.73
CA GLU A 52 2.62 -3.25 -9.48
C GLU A 52 2.37 -2.31 -10.67
N GLN A 53 1.37 -2.61 -11.49
CA GLN A 53 0.99 -1.79 -12.64
C GLN A 53 0.61 -0.37 -12.22
N SER A 54 -0.16 -0.24 -11.15
CA SER A 54 -0.63 1.05 -10.63
C SER A 54 0.52 1.95 -10.17
N ILE A 55 1.50 1.37 -9.48
CA ILE A 55 2.70 2.08 -9.04
C ILE A 55 3.57 2.45 -10.25
N ALA A 56 3.76 1.53 -11.20
CA ALA A 56 4.54 1.79 -12.40
C ALA A 56 3.96 2.95 -13.23
N LEU A 57 2.64 3.01 -13.38
CA LEU A 57 1.96 4.13 -14.06
C LEU A 57 2.18 5.45 -13.31
N ALA A 58 2.02 5.47 -11.99
CA ALA A 58 2.25 6.68 -11.21
C ALA A 58 3.71 7.19 -11.32
N ILE A 59 4.70 6.30 -11.37
CA ILE A 59 6.09 6.68 -11.63
C ILE A 59 6.22 7.36 -12.99
N VAL A 60 5.60 6.81 -14.04
CA VAL A 60 5.62 7.40 -15.38
C VAL A 60 4.96 8.77 -15.38
N ASP A 61 3.77 8.91 -14.79
CA ASP A 61 3.04 10.19 -14.73
C ASP A 61 3.83 11.27 -13.99
N LEU A 62 4.48 10.92 -12.87
CA LEU A 62 5.33 11.84 -12.11
C LEU A 62 6.58 12.25 -12.88
N LYS A 63 7.20 11.33 -13.64
CA LYS A 63 8.34 11.63 -14.52
C LYS A 63 7.93 12.57 -15.65
N GLU A 64 6.82 12.28 -16.33
CA GLU A 64 6.28 13.16 -17.39
C GLU A 64 5.95 14.55 -16.85
N PHE A 65 5.37 14.64 -15.65
CA PHE A 65 5.12 15.93 -15.01
C PHE A 65 6.44 16.66 -14.72
N THR A 66 7.44 15.96 -14.17
CA THR A 66 8.77 16.52 -13.87
C THR A 66 9.43 17.11 -15.11
N ASP A 67 9.36 16.41 -16.24
CA ASP A 67 9.90 16.87 -17.53
C ASP A 67 9.10 18.07 -18.08
N SER A 68 7.78 18.08 -17.89
CA SER A 68 6.91 19.18 -18.31
C SER A 68 7.22 20.51 -17.61
N LEU A 69 7.78 20.46 -16.38
CA LEU A 69 8.18 21.66 -15.64
C LEU A 69 9.28 22.46 -16.35
N ASP A 70 10.14 21.79 -17.13
CA ASP A 70 11.19 22.46 -17.92
C ASP A 70 10.63 23.17 -19.14
N LEU A 71 9.52 22.66 -19.69
CA LEU A 71 8.88 23.19 -20.89
C LEU A 71 7.89 24.33 -20.62
N ASP A 72 7.69 24.71 -19.36
CA ASP A 72 6.66 25.68 -18.92
C ASP A 72 5.23 25.30 -19.37
N ASN A 73 5.01 24.02 -19.67
CA ASN A 73 3.75 23.47 -20.15
C ASN A 73 3.23 22.43 -19.17
N PHE A 74 2.65 22.90 -18.07
CA PHE A 74 2.22 22.07 -16.95
C PHE A 74 1.03 21.19 -17.33
N VAL A 75 1.28 19.89 -17.54
CA VAL A 75 0.22 18.88 -17.65
C VAL A 75 -0.09 18.38 -16.25
N ASN A 76 -1.36 18.24 -15.86
CA ASN A 76 -1.67 17.64 -14.57
C ASN A 76 -1.41 16.13 -14.66
N PRO A 77 -0.59 15.53 -13.78
CA PRO A 77 -0.40 14.09 -13.78
C PRO A 77 -1.73 13.40 -13.43
N ILE A 78 -2.07 12.36 -14.18
CA ILE A 78 -3.28 11.56 -13.95
C ILE A 78 -2.92 10.43 -13.01
N LEU A 79 -2.93 10.70 -11.71
CA LEU A 79 -2.61 9.66 -10.73
C LEU A 79 -3.70 8.58 -10.72
N SER A 80 -3.30 7.33 -10.88
CA SER A 80 -4.22 6.20 -10.89
C SER A 80 -5.07 6.15 -9.61
N ALA A 81 -6.39 6.03 -9.79
CA ALA A 81 -7.34 5.87 -8.69
C ALA A 81 -7.11 4.59 -7.86
N SER A 82 -6.41 3.59 -8.41
CA SER A 82 -6.09 2.35 -7.70
C SER A 82 -5.08 2.53 -6.55
N LEU A 83 -4.26 3.60 -6.57
CA LEU A 83 -3.39 3.95 -5.44
C LEU A 83 -4.16 4.58 -4.27
N ASN A 84 -5.37 5.08 -4.55
CA ASN A 84 -6.24 5.74 -3.57
C ASN A 84 -7.08 4.73 -2.77
N ASP A 85 -7.31 3.54 -3.33
CA ASP A 85 -7.98 2.47 -2.61
C ASP A 85 -6.97 1.83 -1.68
N SER A 86 -7.22 1.86 -0.37
CA SER A 86 -6.33 1.24 0.61
C SER A 86 -6.31 -0.27 0.40
N PHE A 87 -5.42 -0.72 -0.49
CA PHE A 87 -5.21 -2.10 -0.91
C PHE A 87 -5.10 -3.03 0.31
N LEU A 88 -4.35 -2.60 1.33
CA LEU A 88 -4.20 -3.35 2.58
C LEU A 88 -5.49 -3.50 3.38
N ASN A 89 -6.43 -2.56 3.31
CA ASN A 89 -7.68 -2.65 4.06
C ASN A 89 -8.60 -3.77 3.55
N LYS A 90 -8.37 -4.26 2.32
CA LYS A 90 -9.10 -5.39 1.75
C LYS A 90 -8.49 -6.75 2.14
N ILE A 91 -7.30 -6.76 2.76
CA ILE A 91 -6.55 -7.97 3.07
C ILE A 91 -6.61 -8.25 4.58
N ASN A 92 -6.89 -9.50 4.95
CA ASN A 92 -6.77 -9.93 6.34
C ASN A 92 -5.29 -10.11 6.70
N LEU A 93 -4.67 -9.04 7.19
CA LEU A 93 -3.24 -8.99 7.53
C LEU A 93 -2.84 -10.00 8.60
N VAL A 94 -3.76 -10.37 9.50
CA VAL A 94 -3.49 -11.35 10.55
C VAL A 94 -3.31 -12.75 9.94
N ASP A 95 -4.21 -13.14 9.04
CA ASP A 95 -4.14 -14.43 8.35
C ASP A 95 -3.01 -14.47 7.31
N LEU A 96 -2.76 -13.36 6.61
CA LEU A 96 -1.63 -13.25 5.70
C LEU A 96 -0.28 -13.34 6.42
N ASN A 97 -0.11 -12.63 7.53
CA ASN A 97 1.12 -12.71 8.34
C ASN A 97 1.35 -14.13 8.88
N ARG A 98 0.28 -14.85 9.25
CA ARG A 98 0.40 -16.27 9.63
C ARG A 98 0.91 -17.13 8.49
N TYR A 99 0.46 -16.86 7.25
CA TYR A 99 0.94 -17.58 6.07
C TYR A 99 2.45 -17.35 5.87
N TYR A 100 2.89 -16.09 5.81
CA TYR A 100 4.32 -15.78 5.62
C TYR A 100 5.21 -16.37 6.73
N VAL A 101 4.82 -16.26 8.00
CA VAL A 101 5.59 -16.85 9.10
C VAL A 101 5.73 -18.37 8.97
N ARG A 102 4.73 -19.06 8.40
CA ARG A 102 4.68 -20.53 8.35
C ARG A 102 5.26 -21.11 7.06
N GLU A 103 4.90 -20.53 5.91
CA GLU A 103 5.12 -21.11 4.58
C GLU A 103 6.13 -20.29 3.74
N ARG A 104 6.36 -19.02 4.07
CA ARG A 104 7.21 -18.08 3.30
C ARG A 104 8.07 -17.21 4.21
N SER A 105 8.83 -17.86 5.09
CA SER A 105 9.60 -17.16 6.12
C SER A 105 10.77 -16.36 5.55
N GLU A 106 11.25 -16.72 4.36
CA GLU A 106 12.34 -16.03 3.66
C GLU A 106 11.89 -14.68 3.11
N GLU A 107 10.63 -14.59 2.64
CA GLU A 107 10.01 -13.38 2.09
C GLU A 107 9.31 -12.52 3.16
N LEU A 108 9.24 -13.00 4.40
CA LEU A 108 8.64 -12.28 5.53
C LEU A 108 9.24 -10.87 5.74
N PRO A 109 10.56 -10.63 5.59
CA PRO A 109 11.13 -9.28 5.66
C PRO A 109 10.57 -8.35 4.57
N SER A 110 10.58 -8.78 3.30
CA SER A 110 10.06 -8.02 2.15
C SER A 110 8.56 -7.72 2.33
N PHE A 111 7.79 -8.70 2.80
CA PHE A 111 6.37 -8.52 3.14
C PHE A 111 6.17 -7.44 4.22
N LYS A 112 6.93 -7.51 5.33
CA LYS A 112 6.86 -6.49 6.39
C LYS A 112 7.24 -5.10 5.88
N GLN A 113 8.25 -5.03 5.01
CA GLN A 113 8.67 -3.78 4.40
C GLN A 113 7.55 -3.20 3.53
N LEU A 114 6.84 -4.03 2.76
CA LEU A 114 5.69 -3.59 1.96
C LEU A 114 4.56 -3.04 2.84
N LEU A 115 4.30 -3.65 3.99
CA LEU A 115 3.30 -3.13 4.95
C LEU A 115 3.69 -1.75 5.50
N VAL A 116 4.98 -1.50 5.73
CA VAL A 116 5.46 -0.18 6.15
C VAL A 116 5.31 0.82 5.01
N ASP A 117 5.73 0.43 3.81
CA ASP A 117 5.78 1.32 2.64
C ASP A 117 4.39 1.68 2.14
N SER A 118 3.45 0.74 2.16
CA SER A 118 2.08 0.95 1.70
C SER A 118 1.27 1.97 2.51
N ASN A 119 1.69 2.33 3.73
CA ASN A 119 1.12 3.47 4.46
C ASN A 119 1.24 4.77 3.66
N PHE A 120 2.25 4.88 2.80
CA PHE A 120 2.42 6.01 1.90
C PHE A 120 1.23 6.21 0.98
N PHE A 121 0.64 5.12 0.47
CA PHE A 121 -0.38 5.20 -0.58
C PHE A 121 -1.68 5.86 -0.12
N GLY A 122 -2.07 5.61 1.13
CA GLY A 122 -3.38 6.00 1.66
C GLY A 122 -3.71 7.48 1.48
N ASP A 123 -2.74 8.37 1.69
CA ASP A 123 -2.94 9.82 1.56
C ASP A 123 -2.13 10.43 0.41
N TYR A 124 -1.38 9.62 -0.36
CA TYR A 124 -0.45 10.13 -1.36
C TYR A 124 -1.16 10.96 -2.42
N HIS A 125 -2.28 10.46 -2.95
CA HIS A 125 -3.03 11.14 -3.99
C HIS A 125 -3.42 12.56 -3.58
N SER A 126 -3.97 12.71 -2.36
CA SER A 126 -4.35 14.02 -1.83
C SER A 126 -3.12 14.91 -1.60
N TYR A 127 -2.06 14.35 -1.00
CA TYR A 127 -0.80 15.05 -0.76
C TYR A 127 -0.21 15.66 -2.05
N ILE A 128 0.03 14.83 -3.07
CA ILE A 128 0.72 15.31 -4.26
C ILE A 128 -0.16 16.21 -5.12
N THR A 129 -1.48 15.99 -5.12
CA THR A 129 -2.45 16.89 -5.76
C THR A 129 -2.37 18.29 -5.15
N GLN A 130 -2.25 18.38 -3.82
CA GLN A 130 -2.09 19.66 -3.14
C GLN A 130 -0.77 20.34 -3.50
N GLU A 131 0.36 19.62 -3.43
CA GLU A 131 1.68 20.16 -3.79
C GLU A 131 1.72 20.72 -5.23
N ILE A 132 1.13 20.00 -6.19
CA ILE A 132 1.07 20.42 -7.59
C ILE A 132 0.17 21.66 -7.76
N ASN A 133 -0.99 21.69 -7.10
CA ASN A 133 -1.90 22.84 -7.17
C ASN A 133 -1.27 24.09 -6.55
N ASP A 134 -0.61 23.95 -5.41
CA ASP A 134 0.09 25.04 -4.72
C ASP A 134 1.25 25.58 -5.57
N PHE A 135 2.04 24.69 -6.17
CA PHE A 135 3.09 25.07 -7.11
C PHE A 135 2.50 25.86 -8.30
N ARG A 136 1.50 25.29 -8.98
CA ARG A 136 0.91 25.86 -10.19
C ARG A 136 0.31 27.24 -9.94
N THR A 137 -0.45 27.39 -8.86
CA THR A 137 -1.13 28.65 -8.51
C THR A 137 -0.11 29.77 -8.30
N ASN A 138 0.91 29.49 -7.50
CA ASN A 138 1.97 30.46 -7.21
C ASN A 138 2.82 30.76 -8.45
N TYR A 139 3.09 29.75 -9.29
CA TYR A 139 3.94 29.89 -10.47
C TYR A 139 3.25 30.76 -11.53
N LEU A 140 1.96 30.50 -11.80
CA LEU A 140 1.17 31.28 -12.75
C LEU A 140 1.03 32.73 -12.28
N HIS A 141 0.78 32.95 -10.99
CA HIS A 141 0.72 34.31 -10.42
C HIS A 141 2.03 35.08 -10.64
N LYS A 142 3.19 34.48 -10.33
CA LYS A 142 4.50 35.11 -10.57
C LYS A 142 4.79 35.33 -12.05
N LYS A 143 4.36 34.41 -12.92
CA LYS A 143 4.49 34.56 -14.38
C LYS A 143 3.69 35.75 -14.90
N GLU A 144 2.50 35.99 -14.35
CA GLU A 144 1.69 37.17 -14.68
C GLU A 144 2.29 38.47 -14.14
N GLU A 145 2.87 38.46 -12.93
CA GLU A 145 3.59 39.61 -12.38
C GLU A 145 4.82 39.97 -13.23
N LEU A 146 5.58 38.96 -13.65
CA LEU A 146 6.76 39.12 -14.50
C LEU A 146 6.42 39.80 -15.84
N GLN A 147 5.24 39.52 -16.39
CA GLN A 147 4.77 40.15 -17.63
C GLN A 147 4.35 41.61 -17.46
N LYS A 148 4.06 42.05 -16.23
CA LYS A 148 3.54 43.40 -15.93
C LYS A 148 4.62 44.37 -15.43
N ASP A 149 5.68 43.88 -14.79
CA ASP A 149 6.69 44.71 -14.10
C ASP A 149 8.13 44.30 -14.49
N THR A 150 8.68 45.00 -15.49
CA THR A 150 10.03 44.74 -16.04
C THR A 150 11.16 45.02 -15.04
N ASP A 151 10.93 45.85 -14.01
CA ASP A 151 11.98 46.21 -13.04
C ASP A 151 12.26 45.08 -12.04
N LYS A 152 11.30 44.15 -11.87
CA LYS A 152 11.44 42.97 -10.99
C LYS A 152 11.82 41.69 -11.72
N THR A 153 12.14 41.78 -13.01
CA THR A 153 12.34 40.62 -13.90
C THR A 153 13.31 39.59 -13.33
N VAL A 154 14.47 40.04 -12.82
CA VAL A 154 15.52 39.14 -12.31
C VAL A 154 15.10 38.43 -11.02
N SER A 155 14.45 39.14 -10.08
CA SER A 155 14.00 38.54 -8.81
C SER A 155 12.91 37.50 -9.05
N LEU A 156 11.88 37.87 -9.81
CA LEU A 156 10.75 36.98 -10.11
C LEU A 156 11.19 35.75 -10.91
N ALA A 157 12.07 35.91 -11.90
CA ALA A 157 12.64 34.79 -12.64
C ALA A 157 13.43 33.84 -11.72
N THR A 158 14.21 34.38 -10.78
CA THR A 158 14.96 33.58 -9.79
C THR A 158 14.01 32.78 -8.89
N GLU A 159 12.96 33.41 -8.39
CA GLU A 159 11.96 32.75 -7.55
C GLU A 159 11.21 31.63 -8.31
N MET A 160 10.86 31.87 -9.57
CA MET A 160 10.22 30.87 -10.42
C MET A 160 11.12 29.65 -10.65
N VAL A 161 12.43 29.85 -10.87
CA VAL A 161 13.42 28.76 -10.96
C VAL A 161 13.52 27.98 -9.64
N GLN A 162 13.53 28.69 -8.50
CA GLN A 162 13.55 28.04 -7.18
C GLN A 162 12.30 27.21 -6.93
N MET A 163 11.13 27.69 -7.33
CA MET A 163 9.89 26.94 -7.22
C MET A 163 9.91 25.65 -8.04
N LYS A 164 10.37 25.71 -9.30
CA LYS A 164 10.56 24.51 -10.14
C LYS A 164 11.52 23.53 -9.48
N THR A 165 12.66 24.02 -8.99
CA THR A 165 13.67 23.19 -8.31
C THR A 165 13.08 22.50 -7.08
N LYS A 166 12.28 23.21 -6.29
CA LYS A 166 11.63 22.66 -5.10
C LYS A 166 10.65 21.54 -5.44
N ILE A 167 9.72 21.78 -6.37
CA ILE A 167 8.72 20.76 -6.72
C ILE A 167 9.39 19.55 -7.39
N LYS A 168 10.43 19.75 -8.22
CA LYS A 168 11.23 18.66 -8.77
C LYS A 168 11.85 17.79 -7.69
N GLY A 169 12.46 18.39 -6.67
CA GLY A 169 13.03 17.64 -5.56
C GLY A 169 12.00 16.83 -4.75
N VAL A 170 10.75 17.32 -4.66
CA VAL A 170 9.65 16.55 -4.07
C VAL A 170 9.30 15.35 -4.94
N LEU A 171 9.09 15.57 -6.24
CA LEU A 171 8.72 14.53 -7.21
C LEU A 171 9.80 13.45 -7.31
N GLU A 172 11.07 13.83 -7.40
CA GLU A 172 12.21 12.89 -7.46
C GLU A 172 12.26 11.98 -6.22
N LYS A 173 12.02 12.54 -5.03
CA LYS A 173 11.98 11.77 -3.79
C LYS A 173 10.80 10.79 -3.76
N ASP A 174 9.64 11.23 -4.23
CA ASP A 174 8.45 10.38 -4.28
C ASP A 174 8.58 9.26 -5.32
N ILE A 175 9.12 9.58 -6.51
CA ILE A 175 9.45 8.61 -7.55
C ILE A 175 10.39 7.54 -6.99
N ALA A 176 11.48 7.95 -6.33
CA ALA A 176 12.42 7.00 -5.72
C ALA A 176 11.75 6.10 -4.67
N LYS A 177 10.80 6.66 -3.90
CA LYS A 177 10.02 5.87 -2.95
C LYS A 177 9.14 4.85 -3.66
N PHE A 178 8.40 5.25 -4.71
CA PHE A 178 7.61 4.31 -5.50
C PHE A 178 8.46 3.22 -6.17
N GLU A 179 9.62 3.57 -6.70
CA GLU A 179 10.57 2.61 -7.29
C GLU A 179 11.02 1.57 -6.25
N ALA A 180 11.33 1.99 -5.02
CA ALA A 180 11.65 1.08 -3.94
C ALA A 180 10.48 0.15 -3.57
N VAL A 181 9.24 0.65 -3.52
CA VAL A 181 8.09 -0.22 -3.27
C VAL A 181 7.86 -1.19 -4.43
N LEU A 182 8.05 -0.75 -5.66
CA LEU A 182 7.91 -1.57 -6.86
C LEU A 182 8.91 -2.73 -6.88
N GLU A 183 10.16 -2.47 -6.52
CA GLU A 183 11.19 -3.50 -6.35
C GLU A 183 10.77 -4.53 -5.30
N ASN A 184 10.30 -4.07 -4.14
CA ASN A 184 9.84 -4.94 -3.06
C ASN A 184 8.61 -5.78 -3.45
N ILE A 185 7.66 -5.22 -4.22
CA ILE A 185 6.51 -5.98 -4.75
C ILE A 185 6.98 -7.11 -5.67
N ARG A 186 7.99 -6.88 -6.51
CA ARG A 186 8.51 -7.89 -7.43
C ARG A 186 9.21 -9.05 -6.71
N GLU A 187 9.75 -8.83 -5.52
CA GLU A 187 10.26 -9.91 -4.66
C GLU A 187 9.15 -10.79 -4.08
N LEU A 188 7.91 -10.27 -4.03
CA LEU A 188 6.76 -10.93 -3.43
C LEU A 188 5.87 -11.66 -4.44
N ILE A 189 6.10 -11.47 -5.75
CA ILE A 189 5.42 -12.19 -6.85
C ILE A 189 6.12 -13.52 -7.09
#